data_AF-A0A7C2BVF7-F1
#
_entry.id   AF-A0A7C2BVF7-F1
#
_cell.length_a   1.000
_cell.length_b   1.000
_cell.length_c   1.000
_cell.angle_alpha   90.00
_cell.angle_beta   90.00
_cell.angle_gamma   90.00
#
_symmetry.space_group_name_H-M   'P 1'
#
loop_
_entity.id
_entity.type
_entity.pdbx_description
1 polymer ?
#
loop_
_entity_poly.entity_id
_entity_poly.type
_entity_poly.pdbx_seq_one_letter_code
_entity_poly.pdbx_strand_id
1 'polypeptide(L)'
;MSKRVEVKAAEAVRLVCEGMAEDDLIVIRSRGKDVRIVGGVYRGAPFRRETQGSQPFSLFPLLSYAPLPEDALEVHGAEIVFRRPLALRGVVFLDVSMPEGARVQWVVNGRAILDASVSEPLSFSGGRLGIGSRTVAETAVRAVFRDWMEDGVAPLSEGEYVVSWRRLTVRRKVELGITAGEVRRVILGIDEAGRVVRALAFTDDGRRDAEVEARVRQWEFEPFLIDGRAVRVVTMLTLR
;
A
#
# COMPACT_ATOMS: atom_id res chain seq x y z
N MET A 1 3.46 9.82 7.07
CA MET A 1 3.94 11.13 6.62
C MET A 1 3.14 11.58 5.41
N SER A 2 2.83 12.87 5.31
CA SER A 2 2.29 13.49 4.09
C SER A 2 2.89 14.89 3.97
N LYS A 3 3.58 15.20 2.85
CA LYS A 3 4.26 16.48 2.62
C LYS A 3 3.91 17.04 1.25
N ARG A 4 3.75 18.35 1.15
CA ARG A 4 3.58 19.09 -0.11
C ARG A 4 4.78 20.02 -0.29
N VAL A 5 5.31 20.07 -1.51
CA VAL A 5 6.47 20.87 -1.88
C VAL A 5 6.12 21.61 -3.17
N GLU A 6 6.18 22.93 -3.12
CA GLU A 6 6.01 23.77 -4.31
C GLU A 6 7.29 23.72 -5.14
N VAL A 7 7.15 23.38 -6.42
CA VAL A 7 8.26 23.36 -7.39
C VAL A 7 7.79 24.11 -8.64
N LYS A 8 8.66 24.89 -9.27
CA LYS A 8 8.25 25.65 -10.46
C LYS A 8 7.99 24.69 -11.63
N ALA A 9 6.93 24.95 -12.38
CA ALA A 9 6.40 24.05 -13.44
C ALA A 9 7.37 23.71 -14.59
N ALA A 10 8.55 24.33 -14.67
CA ALA A 10 9.58 24.06 -15.68
C ALA A 10 10.87 23.44 -15.09
N GLU A 11 10.93 23.23 -13.77
CA GLU A 11 12.12 22.67 -13.11
C GLU A 11 12.13 21.14 -13.19
N ALA A 12 13.34 20.59 -13.36
CA ALA A 12 13.55 19.16 -13.17
C ALA A 12 13.51 18.86 -11.66
N VAL A 13 12.66 17.92 -11.26
CA VAL A 13 12.58 17.43 -9.87
C VAL A 13 13.58 16.30 -9.71
N ARG A 14 14.48 16.42 -8.74
CA ARG A 14 15.42 15.37 -8.39
C ARG A 14 14.91 14.62 -7.17
N LEU A 15 14.54 13.35 -7.33
CA LEU A 15 14.15 12.46 -6.25
C LEU A 15 15.29 11.49 -5.96
N VAL A 16 15.85 11.56 -4.76
CA VAL A 16 16.88 10.66 -4.26
C VAL A 16 16.30 9.83 -3.12
N CYS A 17 16.39 8.50 -3.22
CA CYS A 17 15.99 7.60 -2.14
C CYS A 17 17.19 6.76 -1.69
N GLU A 18 17.62 6.93 -0.44
CA GLU A 18 18.81 6.32 0.13
C GLU A 18 18.48 5.27 1.18
N GLY A 19 19.26 4.19 1.22
CA GLY A 19 19.09 3.09 2.16
C GLY A 19 17.85 2.24 1.91
N MET A 20 17.27 2.29 0.70
CA MET A 20 16.06 1.54 0.37
C MET A 20 16.33 0.04 0.44
N ALA A 21 15.46 -0.70 1.13
CA ALA A 21 15.48 -2.16 1.15
C ALA A 21 14.93 -2.72 -0.16
N GLU A 22 15.28 -3.97 -0.49
CA GLU A 22 14.81 -4.65 -1.70
C GLU A 22 13.27 -4.66 -1.81
N ASP A 23 12.60 -4.80 -0.67
CA ASP A 23 11.15 -4.87 -0.59
C ASP A 23 10.42 -3.54 -0.55
N ASP A 24 11.14 -2.43 -0.45
CA ASP A 24 10.49 -1.13 -0.43
C ASP A 24 9.81 -0.84 -1.77
N LEU A 25 8.75 -0.04 -1.71
CA LEU A 25 7.94 0.33 -2.85
C LEU A 25 7.91 1.84 -3.01
N ILE A 26 8.47 2.33 -4.11
CA ILE A 26 8.34 3.74 -4.47
C ILE A 26 7.47 3.83 -5.71
N VAL A 27 6.48 4.72 -5.70
CA VAL A 27 5.60 5.02 -6.82
C VAL A 27 5.74 6.49 -7.17
N ILE A 28 5.96 6.78 -8.46
CA ILE A 28 5.96 8.14 -9.01
C ILE A 28 4.78 8.29 -9.95
N ARG A 29 4.06 9.39 -9.84
CA ARG A 29 2.89 9.72 -10.68
C ARG A 29 3.00 11.16 -11.17
N SER A 30 2.51 11.45 -12.37
CA SER A 30 2.32 12.83 -12.82
C SER A 30 0.90 13.26 -12.51
N ARG A 31 0.72 14.11 -11.50
CA ARG A 31 -0.60 14.58 -11.09
C ARG A 31 -0.52 15.89 -10.31
N GLY A 32 -1.24 16.90 -10.78
CA GLY A 32 -1.37 18.17 -10.10
C GLY A 32 -0.21 19.14 -10.37
N LYS A 33 -0.11 20.19 -9.55
CA LYS A 33 0.81 21.31 -9.77
C LYS A 33 2.08 21.28 -8.91
N ASP A 34 2.01 20.58 -7.78
CA ASP A 34 3.09 20.54 -6.78
C ASP A 34 3.54 19.11 -6.57
N VAL A 35 4.73 18.95 -5.99
CA VAL A 35 5.14 17.64 -5.52
C VAL A 35 4.37 17.29 -4.24
N ARG A 36 3.67 16.16 -4.23
CA ARG A 36 3.02 15.60 -3.03
C ARG A 36 3.62 14.24 -2.72
N ILE A 37 4.11 14.08 -1.50
CA ILE A 37 4.72 12.85 -1.02
C ILE A 37 3.86 12.30 0.10
N VAL A 38 3.44 11.04 -0.03
CA VAL A 38 2.78 10.30 1.04
C VAL A 38 3.57 9.03 1.29
N GLY A 39 3.86 8.74 2.55
CA GLY A 39 4.68 7.60 2.90
C GLY A 39 4.35 6.98 4.23
N GLY A 40 4.53 5.66 4.30
CA GLY A 40 4.32 4.86 5.49
C GLY A 40 5.25 3.65 5.52
N VAL A 41 5.20 2.94 6.64
CA VAL A 41 5.84 1.65 6.83
C VAL A 41 4.80 0.61 7.16
N TYR A 42 4.83 -0.50 6.44
CA TYR A 42 4.12 -1.72 6.78
C TYR A 42 5.04 -2.61 7.63
N ARG A 43 4.65 -2.90 8.87
CA ARG A 43 5.42 -3.72 9.81
C ARG A 43 5.16 -5.21 9.59
N GLY A 44 5.65 -5.74 8.48
CA GLY A 44 5.61 -7.16 8.15
C GLY A 44 6.43 -7.48 6.90
N ALA A 45 6.32 -8.70 6.40
CA ALA A 45 6.88 -9.11 5.12
C ALA A 45 5.80 -8.97 4.03
N PRO A 46 6.15 -8.49 2.82
CA PRO A 46 5.17 -8.38 1.75
C PRO A 46 4.79 -9.77 1.26
N PHE A 47 3.50 -9.97 0.99
CA PHE A 47 2.99 -11.14 0.31
C PHE A 47 3.42 -11.14 -1.16
N ARG A 48 4.11 -12.21 -1.56
CA ARG A 48 4.48 -12.49 -2.96
C ARG A 48 3.89 -13.84 -3.36
N ARG A 49 3.23 -13.90 -4.52
CA ARG A 49 2.60 -15.13 -5.04
C ARG A 49 3.63 -16.24 -5.25
N GLU A 50 4.84 -15.89 -5.68
CA GLU A 50 5.93 -16.83 -5.97
C GLU A 50 6.49 -17.52 -4.71
N THR A 51 6.23 -16.97 -3.52
CA THR A 51 6.67 -17.54 -2.23
C THR A 51 5.59 -18.37 -1.52
N GLN A 52 4.59 -18.87 -2.25
CA GLN A 52 3.50 -19.70 -1.71
C GLN A 52 4.04 -20.83 -0.82
N GLY A 53 3.49 -20.95 0.39
CA GLY A 53 3.77 -22.05 1.32
C GLY A 53 5.01 -21.89 2.22
N SER A 54 5.74 -20.77 2.15
CA SER A 54 6.99 -20.59 2.92
C SER A 54 7.05 -19.32 3.77
N GLN A 55 5.95 -18.57 3.92
CA GLN A 55 5.94 -17.39 4.80
C GLN A 55 5.85 -17.88 6.25
N PRO A 56 6.89 -17.69 7.08
CA PRO A 56 6.89 -18.22 8.45
C PRO A 56 6.06 -17.36 9.40
N PHE A 57 5.35 -16.35 8.89
CA PHE A 57 4.64 -15.36 9.69
C PHE A 57 3.24 -15.08 9.14
N SER A 58 2.27 -15.02 10.04
CA SER A 58 0.87 -14.67 9.78
C SER A 58 0.75 -13.17 9.43
N LEU A 59 -0.04 -12.81 8.40
CA LEU A 59 -0.35 -11.40 8.12
C LEU A 59 -1.37 -10.85 9.12
N PHE A 60 -2.18 -11.74 9.68
CA PHE A 60 -3.23 -11.47 10.66
C PHE A 60 -2.81 -10.58 11.85
N PRO A 61 -1.69 -10.84 12.58
CA PRO A 61 -1.21 -9.96 13.64
C PRO A 61 -0.44 -8.73 13.12
N LEU A 62 -0.01 -8.72 11.86
CA LEU A 62 0.97 -7.78 11.31
C LEU A 62 0.39 -6.71 10.37
N LEU A 63 -0.93 -6.60 10.19
CA LEU A 63 -1.58 -5.48 9.50
C LEU A 63 -1.43 -4.15 10.28
N SER A 64 -0.18 -3.75 10.52
CA SER A 64 0.22 -2.57 11.26
C SER A 64 0.95 -1.63 10.32
N TYR A 65 0.28 -0.53 9.99
CA TYR A 65 0.85 0.58 9.27
C TYR A 65 1.20 1.70 10.24
N ALA A 66 2.37 2.29 10.05
CA ALA A 66 2.78 3.50 10.75
C ALA A 66 3.20 4.58 9.74
N PRO A 67 3.02 5.88 10.07
CA PRO A 67 3.60 6.95 9.28
C PRO A 67 5.14 6.85 9.30
N LEU A 68 5.79 7.23 8.21
CA LEU A 68 7.24 7.48 8.24
C LEU A 68 7.57 8.66 9.17
N PRO A 69 8.74 8.64 9.82
CA PRO A 69 9.29 9.81 10.52
C PRO A 69 9.44 11.00 9.56
N GLU A 70 9.19 12.23 10.04
CA GLU A 70 9.26 13.42 9.18
C GLU A 70 10.69 13.79 8.80
N ASP A 71 11.66 13.49 9.67
CA ASP A 71 13.10 13.68 9.47
C ASP A 71 13.69 12.73 8.43
N ALA A 72 12.95 11.70 8.00
CA ALA A 72 13.34 10.84 6.88
C ALA A 72 13.25 11.55 5.52
N LEU A 73 12.68 12.76 5.45
CA LEU A 73 12.43 13.47 4.20
C LEU A 73 12.94 14.93 4.22
N GLU A 74 14.02 15.15 3.50
CA GLU A 74 14.63 16.45 3.28
C GLU A 74 14.22 17.04 1.93
N VAL A 75 14.06 18.36 1.89
CA VAL A 75 13.61 19.09 0.69
C VAL A 75 14.47 20.34 0.54
N HIS A 76 15.13 20.46 -0.60
CA HIS A 76 16.02 21.56 -0.96
C HIS A 76 15.65 22.08 -2.36
N GLY A 77 14.68 23.00 -2.42
CA GLY A 77 14.13 23.46 -3.69
C GLY A 77 13.49 22.31 -4.47
N ALA A 78 14.01 22.03 -5.67
CA ALA A 78 13.54 20.93 -6.53
C ALA A 78 14.22 19.57 -6.23
N GLU A 79 15.14 19.52 -5.25
CA GLU A 79 15.73 18.27 -4.78
C GLU A 79 14.98 17.74 -3.55
N ILE A 80 14.61 16.48 -3.61
CA ILE A 80 13.87 15.76 -2.58
C ILE A 80 14.68 14.52 -2.23
N VAL A 81 15.09 14.44 -0.97
CA VAL A 81 15.92 13.34 -0.47
C VAL A 81 15.15 12.59 0.60
N PHE A 82 14.81 11.34 0.31
CA PHE A 82 14.33 10.40 1.30
C PHE A 82 15.49 9.55 1.81
N ARG A 83 15.71 9.53 3.12
CA ARG A 83 16.69 8.66 3.78
C ARG A 83 15.97 7.66 4.66
N ARG A 84 16.08 6.37 4.33
CA ARG A 84 15.49 5.31 5.15
C ARG A 84 16.20 5.29 6.52
N PRO A 85 15.47 5.49 7.65
CA PRO A 85 16.08 5.37 8.96
C PRO A 85 16.55 3.94 9.23
N LEU A 86 17.79 3.77 9.72
CA LEU A 86 18.39 2.45 9.97
C LEU A 86 17.58 1.58 10.95
N ALA A 87 16.93 2.22 11.93
CA ALA A 87 16.10 1.54 12.92
C ALA A 87 14.73 1.10 12.38
N LEU A 88 14.33 1.56 11.17
CA LEU A 88 13.01 1.30 10.63
C LEU A 88 12.89 -0.15 10.11
N ARG A 89 12.02 -0.93 10.77
CA ARG A 89 11.69 -2.31 10.39
C ARG A 89 10.40 -2.37 9.57
N GLY A 90 10.38 -3.24 8.56
CA GLY A 90 9.23 -3.44 7.67
C GLY A 90 9.43 -2.86 6.27
N VAL A 91 8.37 -2.92 5.47
CA VAL A 91 8.34 -2.42 4.09
C VAL A 91 7.98 -0.95 4.08
N VAL A 92 8.86 -0.11 3.55
CA VAL A 92 8.55 1.30 3.31
C VAL A 92 7.82 1.41 1.99
N PHE A 93 6.76 2.22 1.97
CA PHE A 93 6.20 2.71 0.74
C PHE A 93 6.24 4.23 0.67
N LEU A 94 6.53 4.73 -0.52
CA LEU A 94 6.51 6.14 -0.88
C LEU A 94 5.66 6.30 -2.14
N ASP A 95 4.68 7.18 -2.08
CA ASP A 95 3.91 7.63 -3.24
C ASP A 95 4.20 9.10 -3.47
N VAL A 96 4.79 9.41 -4.63
CA VAL A 96 5.24 10.74 -5.01
C VAL A 96 4.45 11.18 -6.25
N SER A 97 3.50 12.09 -6.05
CA SER A 97 2.89 12.83 -7.14
C SER A 97 3.80 13.98 -7.53
N MET A 98 4.26 13.99 -8.77
CA MET A 98 5.03 15.06 -9.40
C MET A 98 4.11 16.01 -10.15
N PRO A 99 4.50 17.29 -10.31
CA PRO A 99 3.81 18.22 -11.19
C PRO A 99 3.68 17.66 -12.60
N GLU A 100 2.53 17.93 -13.23
CA GLU A 100 2.29 17.47 -14.59
C GLU A 100 3.31 18.04 -15.58
N GLY A 101 3.90 17.16 -16.40
CA GLY A 101 4.93 17.51 -17.37
C GLY A 101 6.34 17.68 -16.81
N ALA A 102 6.52 17.71 -15.49
CA ALA A 102 7.84 17.85 -14.88
C ALA A 102 8.77 16.69 -15.28
N ARG A 103 10.03 17.03 -15.58
CA ARG A 103 11.10 16.04 -15.78
C ARG A 103 11.55 15.54 -14.42
N VAL A 104 11.65 14.23 -14.26
CA VAL A 104 12.04 13.58 -13.01
C VAL A 104 13.40 12.93 -13.17
N GLN A 105 14.35 13.34 -12.34
CA GLN A 105 15.63 12.66 -12.14
C GLN A 105 15.51 11.78 -10.89
N TRP A 106 15.37 10.48 -11.09
CA TRP A 106 15.14 9.53 -10.01
C TRP A 106 16.36 8.65 -9.76
N VAL A 107 16.87 8.72 -8.53
CA VAL A 107 18.02 7.94 -8.05
C VAL A 107 17.59 7.11 -6.84
N VAL A 108 17.93 5.82 -6.84
CA VAL A 108 17.71 4.93 -5.69
C VAL A 108 19.01 4.23 -5.33
N ASN A 109 19.46 4.37 -4.08
CA ASN A 109 20.72 3.82 -3.58
C ASN A 109 21.93 4.12 -4.50
N GLY A 110 22.00 5.36 -4.99
CA GLY A 110 23.05 5.81 -5.92
C GLY A 110 22.89 5.35 -7.38
N ARG A 111 21.92 4.48 -7.70
CA ARG A 111 21.63 4.05 -9.06
C ARG A 111 20.61 4.98 -9.72
N ALA A 112 20.94 5.51 -10.90
CA ALA A 112 19.99 6.23 -11.73
C ALA A 112 18.90 5.25 -12.24
N ILE A 113 17.65 5.54 -11.90
CA ILE A 113 16.49 4.73 -12.26
C ILE A 113 15.78 5.32 -13.49
N LEU A 114 15.59 6.64 -13.50
CA LEU A 114 14.88 7.36 -14.54
C LEU A 114 15.43 8.78 -14.68
N ASP A 115 15.49 9.29 -15.91
CA ASP A 115 15.63 10.72 -16.20
C ASP A 115 14.68 11.08 -17.36
N ALA A 116 13.42 11.33 -17.03
CA ALA A 116 12.36 11.58 -18.01
C ALA A 116 11.13 12.24 -17.38
N SER A 117 10.24 12.78 -18.21
CA SER A 117 8.89 13.13 -17.76
C SER A 117 8.05 11.85 -17.60
N VAL A 118 7.27 11.79 -16.53
CA VAL A 118 6.42 10.64 -16.20
C VAL A 118 5.02 10.90 -16.75
N SER A 119 4.53 10.10 -17.69
CA SER A 119 3.15 10.22 -18.20
C SER A 119 2.20 9.21 -17.57
N GLU A 120 2.72 8.04 -17.20
CA GLU A 120 1.99 6.98 -16.51
C GLU A 120 2.63 6.70 -15.15
N PRO A 121 1.86 6.24 -14.14
CA PRO A 121 2.44 5.82 -12.88
C PRO A 121 3.56 4.78 -13.05
N LEU A 122 4.69 5.04 -12.43
CA LEU A 122 5.84 4.11 -12.39
C LEU A 122 6.05 3.62 -10.96
N SER A 123 6.42 2.36 -10.79
CA SER A 123 6.87 1.81 -9.51
C SER A 123 8.31 1.33 -9.60
N PHE A 124 9.02 1.38 -8.47
CA PHE A 124 10.30 0.73 -8.28
C PHE A 124 10.27 -0.11 -7.01
N SER A 125 10.57 -1.39 -7.16
CA SER A 125 10.67 -2.36 -6.07
C SER A 125 11.45 -3.58 -6.56
N GLY A 126 12.13 -4.31 -5.68
CA GLY A 126 12.96 -5.46 -6.06
C GLY A 126 14.06 -5.12 -7.07
N GLY A 127 14.53 -3.87 -7.09
CA GLY A 127 15.53 -3.39 -8.04
C GLY A 127 15.04 -3.20 -9.48
N ARG A 128 13.73 -3.26 -9.73
CA ARG A 128 13.12 -3.21 -11.07
C ARG A 128 12.08 -2.10 -11.17
N LEU A 129 11.99 -1.49 -12.35
CA LEU A 129 10.89 -0.61 -12.74
C LEU A 129 9.69 -1.44 -13.18
N GLY A 130 8.49 -0.97 -12.88
CA GLY A 130 7.23 -1.57 -13.31
C GLY A 130 6.07 -0.59 -13.28
N ILE A 131 4.86 -1.10 -13.53
CA ILE A 131 3.63 -0.29 -13.54
C ILE A 131 3.33 0.20 -12.11
N GLY A 132 3.21 1.51 -11.97
CA GLY A 132 2.88 2.18 -10.72
C GLY A 132 1.39 2.14 -10.41
N SER A 133 1.08 2.33 -9.13
CA SER A 133 -0.31 2.43 -8.68
C SER A 133 -0.94 3.76 -9.06
N ARG A 134 -2.27 3.79 -9.24
CA ARG A 134 -2.99 5.01 -9.65
C ARG A 134 -3.36 5.89 -8.46
N THR A 135 -3.48 5.32 -7.27
CA THR A 135 -3.79 6.04 -6.02
C THR A 135 -2.79 5.72 -4.93
N VAL A 136 -2.72 6.61 -3.92
CA VAL A 136 -1.85 6.37 -2.74
C VAL A 136 -2.32 5.15 -1.97
N ALA A 137 -3.63 4.96 -1.84
CA ALA A 137 -4.19 3.78 -1.18
C ALA A 137 -3.82 2.48 -1.89
N GLU A 138 -3.77 2.48 -3.22
CA GLU A 138 -3.32 1.31 -3.98
C GLU A 138 -1.81 1.06 -3.74
N THR A 139 -0.99 2.10 -3.69
CA THR A 139 0.43 2.01 -3.30
C THR A 139 0.60 1.41 -1.91
N ALA A 140 -0.15 1.90 -0.92
CA ALA A 140 -0.11 1.37 0.45
C ALA A 140 -0.46 -0.12 0.47
N VAL A 141 -1.57 -0.49 -0.19
CA VAL A 141 -2.02 -1.88 -0.31
C VAL A 141 -0.96 -2.78 -0.97
N ARG A 142 -0.32 -2.33 -2.06
CA ARG A 142 0.75 -3.09 -2.74
C ARG A 142 2.02 -3.26 -1.91
N ALA A 143 2.23 -2.43 -0.89
CA ALA A 143 3.30 -2.64 0.08
C ALA A 143 3.09 -3.92 0.91
N VAL A 144 1.83 -4.38 1.04
CA VAL A 144 1.48 -5.66 1.68
C VAL A 144 1.27 -6.74 0.63
N PHE A 145 0.52 -6.45 -0.43
CA PHE A 145 0.11 -7.42 -1.44
C PHE A 145 0.70 -7.06 -2.79
N ARG A 146 1.95 -7.47 -3.04
CA ARG A 146 2.72 -6.97 -4.20
C ARG A 146 2.09 -7.35 -5.54
N ASP A 147 1.63 -8.60 -5.63
CA ASP A 147 1.18 -9.24 -6.89
C ASP A 147 -0.25 -9.79 -6.81
N TRP A 148 -1.00 -9.49 -5.74
CA TRP A 148 -2.32 -10.08 -5.52
C TRP A 148 -3.46 -9.14 -5.93
N MET A 149 -4.03 -9.39 -7.11
CA MET A 149 -5.29 -8.77 -7.55
C MET A 149 -6.23 -9.76 -8.29
N GLU A 150 -6.03 -11.06 -8.10
CA GLU A 150 -6.80 -12.09 -8.81
C GLU A 150 -8.01 -12.59 -8.02
N ASP A 151 -9.01 -13.10 -8.73
CA ASP A 151 -10.16 -13.79 -8.16
C ASP A 151 -9.79 -15.21 -7.68
N GLY A 152 -8.89 -15.27 -6.70
CA GLY A 152 -8.23 -16.49 -6.26
C GLY A 152 -8.30 -16.75 -4.75
N VAL A 153 -7.70 -17.88 -4.38
CA VAL A 153 -7.43 -18.31 -3.00
C VAL A 153 -5.97 -18.78 -2.96
N ALA A 154 -5.20 -18.31 -1.99
CA ALA A 154 -3.82 -18.76 -1.82
C ALA A 154 -3.46 -18.89 -0.33
N PRO A 155 -2.68 -19.93 0.05
CA PRO A 155 -2.20 -20.05 1.42
C PRO A 155 -1.23 -18.91 1.74
N LEU A 156 -1.42 -18.30 2.91
CA LEU A 156 -0.49 -17.34 3.52
C LEU A 156 0.46 -18.05 4.45
N SER A 157 -0.10 -18.70 5.46
CA SER A 157 0.60 -19.48 6.47
C SER A 157 -0.31 -20.63 6.90
N GLU A 158 0.12 -21.43 7.88
CA GLU A 158 -0.73 -22.49 8.43
C GLU A 158 -2.07 -21.91 8.93
N GLY A 159 -3.17 -22.43 8.36
CA GLY A 159 -4.54 -22.03 8.71
C GLY A 159 -4.95 -20.61 8.30
N GLU A 160 -4.19 -19.92 7.44
CA GLU A 160 -4.49 -18.56 6.97
C GLU A 160 -4.36 -18.44 5.45
N TYR A 161 -5.31 -17.78 4.81
CA TYR A 161 -5.39 -17.68 3.35
C TYR A 161 -5.66 -16.24 2.90
N VAL A 162 -5.04 -15.81 1.79
CA VAL A 162 -5.56 -14.67 1.03
C VAL A 162 -6.72 -15.17 0.19
N VAL A 163 -7.85 -14.49 0.28
CA VAL A 163 -9.05 -14.83 -0.49
C VAL A 163 -9.57 -13.58 -1.17
N SER A 164 -9.94 -13.71 -2.45
CA SER A 164 -10.69 -12.69 -3.17
C SER A 164 -12.01 -12.38 -2.44
N TRP A 165 -12.29 -11.11 -2.22
CA TRP A 165 -13.56 -10.65 -1.62
C TRP A 165 -14.79 -11.26 -2.28
N ARG A 166 -14.73 -11.51 -3.60
CA ARG A 166 -15.84 -12.06 -4.38
C ARG A 166 -16.21 -13.50 -4.01
N ARG A 167 -15.31 -14.20 -3.32
CA ARG A 167 -15.51 -15.58 -2.85
C ARG A 167 -16.05 -15.65 -1.42
N LEU A 168 -16.28 -14.51 -0.78
CA LEU A 168 -16.79 -14.44 0.59
C LEU A 168 -18.28 -14.12 0.59
N THR A 169 -19.03 -14.83 1.42
CA THR A 169 -20.46 -14.57 1.65
C THR A 169 -20.62 -13.67 2.87
N VAL A 170 -21.17 -12.47 2.68
CA VAL A 170 -21.48 -11.55 3.80
C VAL A 170 -22.77 -12.01 4.47
N ARG A 171 -22.69 -12.35 5.77
CA ARG A 171 -23.85 -12.69 6.60
C ARG A 171 -24.49 -11.46 7.22
N ARG A 172 -23.67 -10.50 7.67
CA ARG A 172 -24.10 -9.26 8.28
C ARG A 172 -23.28 -8.10 7.76
N LYS A 173 -23.97 -7.04 7.31
CA LYS A 173 -23.36 -5.82 6.79
C LYS A 173 -23.88 -4.62 7.57
N VAL A 174 -22.96 -3.75 7.99
CA VAL A 174 -23.26 -2.44 8.60
C VAL A 174 -22.97 -1.34 7.59
N GLU A 175 -23.81 -0.31 7.57
CA GLU A 175 -23.64 0.84 6.69
C GLU A 175 -22.40 1.66 7.07
N LEU A 176 -21.62 2.03 6.05
CA LEU A 176 -20.29 2.61 6.23
C LEU A 176 -20.26 4.14 6.19
N GLY A 177 -21.35 4.79 5.77
CA GLY A 177 -21.40 6.25 5.64
C GLY A 177 -20.44 6.81 4.58
N ILE A 178 -20.10 6.01 3.57
CA ILE A 178 -19.25 6.45 2.45
C ILE A 178 -20.11 7.28 1.50
N THR A 179 -19.75 8.54 1.33
CA THR A 179 -20.46 9.47 0.45
C THR A 179 -20.29 9.05 -1.02
N ALA A 180 -21.33 9.28 -1.84
CA ALA A 180 -21.28 8.98 -3.27
C ALA A 180 -20.07 9.65 -3.95
N GLY A 181 -19.29 8.86 -4.68
CA GLY A 181 -18.06 9.31 -5.36
C GLY A 181 -16.79 9.16 -4.53
N GLU A 182 -16.89 8.84 -3.25
CA GLU A 182 -15.74 8.48 -2.44
C GLU A 182 -15.36 7.01 -2.63
N VAL A 183 -14.06 6.72 -2.54
CA VAL A 183 -13.53 5.35 -2.60
C VAL A 183 -12.78 5.06 -1.31
N ARG A 184 -12.94 3.84 -0.79
CA ARG A 184 -12.10 3.29 0.27
C ARG A 184 -11.50 1.97 -0.15
N ARG A 185 -10.19 1.84 -0.02
CA ARG A 185 -9.52 0.54 -0.17
C ARG A 185 -9.36 -0.06 1.21
N VAL A 186 -9.85 -1.28 1.38
CA VAL A 186 -9.93 -1.93 2.69
C VAL A 186 -9.24 -3.28 2.64
N ILE A 187 -8.46 -3.56 3.68
CA ILE A 187 -7.88 -4.87 3.97
C ILE A 187 -8.58 -5.38 5.24
N LEU A 188 -9.13 -6.59 5.20
CA LEU A 188 -9.79 -7.23 6.33
C LEU A 188 -9.04 -8.51 6.72
N GLY A 189 -8.93 -8.74 8.02
CA GLY A 189 -8.61 -10.05 8.60
C GLY A 189 -9.87 -10.62 9.26
N ILE A 190 -10.28 -11.80 8.80
CA ILE A 190 -11.51 -12.50 9.17
C ILE A 190 -11.12 -13.81 9.88
N ASP A 191 -11.67 -14.04 11.08
CA ASP A 191 -11.40 -15.24 11.87
C ASP A 191 -12.15 -16.48 11.31
N GLU A 192 -11.87 -17.65 11.88
CA GLU A 192 -12.49 -18.93 11.50
C GLU A 192 -14.01 -18.96 11.73
N ALA A 193 -14.54 -18.06 12.56
CA ALA A 193 -15.98 -17.91 12.78
C ALA A 193 -16.63 -16.93 11.79
N GLY A 194 -15.86 -16.36 10.86
CA GLY A 194 -16.33 -15.37 9.89
C GLY A 194 -16.40 -13.94 10.44
N ARG A 195 -15.81 -13.63 11.60
CA ARG A 195 -15.84 -12.28 12.19
C ARG A 195 -14.65 -11.45 11.72
N VAL A 196 -14.91 -10.18 11.40
CA VAL A 196 -13.83 -9.23 11.08
C VAL A 196 -13.12 -8.81 12.35
N VAL A 197 -11.96 -9.40 12.60
CA VAL A 197 -11.14 -9.12 13.79
C VAL A 197 -10.03 -8.10 13.51
N ARG A 198 -9.72 -7.82 12.24
CA ARG A 198 -8.78 -6.77 11.81
C ARG A 198 -9.33 -6.03 10.60
N ALA A 199 -9.08 -4.72 10.56
CA ALA A 199 -9.44 -3.88 9.43
C ALA A 199 -8.46 -2.72 9.30
N LEU A 200 -8.07 -2.44 8.06
CA LEU A 200 -7.38 -1.23 7.63
C LEU A 200 -8.16 -0.64 6.46
N ALA A 201 -8.46 0.65 6.52
CA ALA A 201 -9.15 1.35 5.44
C ALA A 201 -8.34 2.59 5.05
N PHE A 202 -8.23 2.83 3.76
CA PHE A 202 -7.50 3.96 3.21
C PHE A 202 -8.40 4.80 2.32
N THR A 203 -8.37 6.11 2.52
CA THR A 203 -8.88 7.12 1.58
C THR A 203 -8.03 7.12 0.30
N ASP A 204 -8.54 7.63 -0.82
CA ASP A 204 -7.77 7.70 -2.07
C ASP A 204 -6.43 8.46 -1.96
N ASP A 205 -6.35 9.42 -1.04
CA ASP A 205 -5.14 10.17 -0.74
C ASP A 205 -4.20 9.50 0.27
N GLY A 206 -4.51 8.25 0.67
CA GLY A 206 -3.65 7.36 1.43
C GLY A 206 -3.69 7.53 2.94
N ARG A 207 -4.64 8.32 3.46
CA ARG A 207 -4.85 8.45 4.90
C ARG A 207 -5.64 7.25 5.41
N ARG A 208 -5.37 6.85 6.64
CA ARG A 208 -6.20 5.84 7.33
C ARG A 208 -7.56 6.42 7.65
N ASP A 209 -8.59 5.62 7.44
CA ASP A 209 -9.98 5.93 7.77
C ASP A 209 -10.42 5.07 8.95
N ALA A 210 -10.19 5.58 10.16
CA ALA A 210 -10.49 4.85 11.39
C ALA A 210 -12.00 4.62 11.60
N GLU A 211 -12.85 5.48 11.06
CA GLU A 211 -14.30 5.31 11.15
C GLU A 211 -14.77 4.14 10.29
N VAL A 212 -14.34 4.10 9.03
CA VAL A 212 -14.65 2.97 8.14
C VAL A 212 -14.08 1.68 8.71
N GLU A 213 -12.85 1.69 9.24
CA GLU A 213 -12.26 0.53 9.94
C GLU A 213 -13.12 0.03 11.11
N ALA A 214 -13.64 0.94 11.94
CA ALA A 214 -14.47 0.57 13.08
C ALA A 214 -15.82 -0.03 12.64
N ARG A 215 -16.40 0.49 11.55
CA ARG A 215 -17.67 0.01 11.02
C ARG A 215 -17.54 -1.34 10.30
N VAL A 216 -16.51 -1.54 9.47
CA VAL A 216 -16.30 -2.83 8.78
C VAL A 216 -15.94 -3.96 9.76
N ARG A 217 -15.38 -3.65 10.94
CA ARG A 217 -15.18 -4.65 12.02
C ARG A 217 -16.48 -5.23 12.56
N GLN A 218 -17.62 -4.60 12.29
CA GLN A 218 -18.95 -5.09 12.68
C GLN A 218 -19.58 -5.98 11.60
N TRP A 219 -18.90 -6.18 10.47
CA TRP A 219 -19.35 -7.11 9.44
C TRP A 219 -19.07 -8.55 9.86
N GLU A 220 -19.93 -9.46 9.42
CA GLU A 220 -19.78 -10.89 9.64
C GLU A 220 -19.98 -11.63 8.32
N PHE A 221 -19.22 -12.70 8.16
CA PHE A 221 -19.17 -13.56 6.99
C PHE A 221 -19.60 -14.97 7.38
N GLU A 222 -19.97 -15.76 6.38
CA GLU A 222 -19.95 -17.21 6.56
C GLU A 222 -18.50 -17.68 6.75
N PRO A 223 -18.24 -18.65 7.66
CA PRO A 223 -16.92 -19.27 7.80
C PRO A 223 -16.39 -19.76 6.46
N PHE A 224 -15.19 -19.30 6.08
CA PHE A 224 -14.57 -19.76 4.85
C PHE A 224 -13.90 -21.12 5.08
N LEU A 225 -14.24 -22.11 4.24
CA LEU A 225 -13.80 -23.49 4.40
C LEU A 225 -12.74 -23.86 3.36
N ILE A 226 -11.65 -24.48 3.82
CA ILE A 226 -10.69 -25.20 3.00
C ILE A 226 -10.67 -26.65 3.48
N ASP A 227 -10.88 -27.59 2.57
CA ASP A 227 -10.96 -29.03 2.88
C ASP A 227 -11.92 -29.35 4.04
N GLY A 228 -13.06 -28.65 4.08
CA GLY A 228 -14.09 -28.78 5.12
C GLY A 228 -13.74 -28.17 6.48
N ARG A 229 -12.57 -27.53 6.62
CA ARG A 229 -12.14 -26.86 7.85
C ARG A 229 -12.23 -25.35 7.72
N ALA A 230 -12.73 -24.68 8.76
CA ALA A 230 -12.73 -23.23 8.80
C ALA A 230 -11.31 -22.69 8.95
N VAL A 231 -10.99 -21.64 8.19
CA VAL A 231 -9.66 -21.02 8.16
C VAL A 231 -9.74 -19.50 8.34
N ARG A 232 -8.64 -18.90 8.76
CA ARG A 232 -8.50 -17.43 8.80
C ARG A 232 -8.34 -16.90 7.39
N VAL A 233 -8.94 -15.76 7.11
CA VAL A 233 -8.93 -15.13 5.79
C VAL A 233 -8.41 -13.71 5.88
N VAL A 234 -7.51 -13.36 4.97
CA VAL A 234 -7.19 -11.98 4.65
C VAL A 234 -7.77 -11.65 3.27
N THR A 235 -8.54 -10.57 3.19
CA THR A 235 -9.18 -10.14 1.94
C THR A 235 -9.00 -8.65 1.71
N MET A 236 -9.09 -8.26 0.46
CA MET A 236 -9.05 -6.87 0.01
C MET A 236 -10.31 -6.52 -0.76
N LEU A 237 -10.85 -5.34 -0.52
CA LEU A 237 -12.01 -4.84 -1.24
C LEU A 237 -11.94 -3.33 -1.47
N THR A 238 -12.61 -2.90 -2.54
CA THR A 238 -12.86 -1.48 -2.82
C THR A 238 -14.31 -1.18 -2.48
N LEU A 239 -14.51 -0.22 -1.59
CA LEU A 239 -15.81 0.32 -1.23
C LEU A 239 -16.03 1.64 -1.97
N ARG A 240 -17.28 1.88 -2.36
CA ARG A 240 -17.76 3.05 -3.08
C ARG A 240 -19.14 3.43 -2.56
#